data_AF-A0A397AX14-F1
#
_entry.id   AF-A0A397AX14-F1
#
_cell.length_a   1.000
_cell.length_b   1.000
_cell.length_c   1.000
_cell.angle_alpha   90.00
_cell.angle_beta   90.00
_cell.angle_gamma   90.00
#
_symmetry.space_group_name_H-M   'P 1'
#
loop_
_entity.id
_entity.type
_entity.pdbx_description
1 polymer ?
#
loop_
_entity_poly.entity_id
_entity_poly.type
_entity_poly.pdbx_seq_one_letter_code
_entity_poly.pdbx_strand_id
1 'polypeptide(L)'
;MECATPEVYSKTSGEDESERRRLKQGPVQVILTAKAAEAKTRGLVPAEAMRLHDLLAKHIDVFREDLGDDPPVKVEPLKVRIKPSSTSCGMRRYPPLHVEYMRSHMAALEANDMVYRYVGRSPKDRAEEGSRRLAHDDRQQADQRLHG
;
A
#
# COMPACT_ATOMS: atom_id res chain seq x y z
N MET A 1 0.25 -5.07 -25.63
CA MET A 1 1.01 -4.46 -24.52
C MET A 1 0.63 -5.22 -23.27
N GLU A 2 1.45 -6.18 -22.85
CA GLU A 2 1.21 -6.94 -21.62
C GLU A 2 1.85 -6.17 -20.46
N CYS A 3 1.03 -5.57 -19.62
CA CYS A 3 1.51 -5.03 -18.35
C CYS A 3 1.90 -6.21 -17.47
N ALA A 4 3.17 -6.28 -17.07
CA ALA A 4 3.64 -7.29 -16.13
C ALA A 4 2.93 -7.09 -14.79
N THR A 5 1.95 -7.93 -14.50
CA THR A 5 1.33 -8.02 -13.18
C THR A 5 2.41 -8.53 -12.24
N PRO A 6 2.87 -7.75 -11.24
CA PRO A 6 3.73 -8.32 -10.23
C PRO A 6 2.94 -9.39 -9.48
N GLU A 7 3.54 -10.56 -9.28
CA GLU A 7 3.01 -11.54 -8.35
C GLU A 7 3.09 -10.94 -6.94
N VAL A 8 1.96 -10.41 -6.47
CA VAL A 8 1.80 -9.97 -5.09
C VAL A 8 1.51 -11.23 -4.27
N TYR A 9 2.58 -11.89 -3.80
CA TYR A 9 2.45 -12.97 -2.83
C TYR A 9 1.97 -12.38 -1.50
N SER A 10 0.73 -12.68 -1.12
CA SER A 10 0.24 -12.45 0.24
C SER A 10 1.10 -13.28 1.19
N LYS A 11 1.93 -12.61 2.02
CA LYS A 11 2.94 -13.26 2.86
C LYS A 11 2.40 -13.81 4.19
N THR A 12 1.13 -13.62 4.52
CA THR A 12 0.62 -13.90 5.87
C THR A 12 -0.22 -15.16 5.90
N SER A 13 0.13 -16.08 6.80
CA SER A 13 -0.74 -17.17 7.20
C SER A 13 -1.92 -16.62 8.01
N GLY A 14 -3.10 -17.26 7.97
CA GLY A 14 -4.31 -16.74 8.63
C GLY A 14 -4.23 -16.66 10.17
N GLU A 15 -3.30 -17.39 10.79
CA GLU A 15 -3.07 -17.36 12.24
C GLU A 15 -2.31 -16.09 12.66
N ASP A 16 -1.30 -15.68 11.87
CA ASP A 16 -0.53 -14.45 12.09
C ASP A 16 -1.41 -13.19 11.98
N GLU A 17 -2.37 -13.17 11.05
CA GLU A 17 -3.28 -12.03 10.87
C GLU A 17 -4.22 -11.84 12.05
N SER A 18 -4.71 -12.94 12.61
CA SER A 18 -5.68 -12.93 13.71
C SER A 18 -5.02 -12.40 14.99
N GLU A 19 -3.77 -12.80 15.25
CA GLU A 19 -2.99 -12.33 16.39
C GLU A 19 -2.58 -10.85 16.22
N ARG A 20 -2.14 -10.45 15.02
CA ARG A 20 -1.87 -9.04 14.69
C ARG A 20 -3.09 -8.15 14.91
N ARG A 21 -4.28 -8.59 14.47
CA ARG A 21 -5.53 -7.85 14.68
C ARG A 21 -5.83 -7.66 16.16
N ARG A 22 -5.67 -8.71 16.98
CA ARG A 22 -5.88 -8.63 18.44
C ARG A 22 -4.93 -7.64 19.11
N LEU A 23 -3.65 -7.67 18.76
CA LEU A 23 -2.65 -6.74 19.30
C LEU A 23 -2.98 -5.27 18.97
N LYS A 24 -3.40 -4.99 17.73
CA LYS A 24 -3.80 -3.64 17.30
C LYS A 24 -5.12 -3.16 17.93
N GLN A 25 -6.01 -4.07 18.31
CA GLN A 25 -7.27 -3.72 18.97
C GLN A 25 -7.09 -3.27 20.43
N GLY A 26 -5.99 -3.64 21.10
CA GLY A 26 -5.75 -3.27 22.50
C GLY A 26 -5.77 -1.75 22.76
N PRO A 27 -4.95 -0.95 22.06
CA PRO A 27 -4.97 0.51 22.18
C PRO A 27 -6.34 1.14 21.90
N VAL A 28 -7.00 0.68 20.82
CA VAL A 28 -8.36 1.11 20.47
C VAL A 28 -9.35 0.80 21.59
N GLN A 29 -9.28 -0.39 22.19
CA GLN A 29 -10.14 -0.78 23.29
C GLN A 29 -9.99 0.15 24.49
N VAL A 30 -8.75 0.53 24.82
CA VAL A 30 -8.44 1.47 25.91
C VAL A 30 -9.10 2.82 25.65
N ILE A 31 -8.95 3.36 24.44
CA ILE A 31 -9.54 4.63 24.04
C ILE A 31 -11.08 4.57 24.10
N LEU A 32 -11.69 3.53 23.53
CA LEU A 32 -13.14 3.40 23.50
C LEU A 32 -13.74 3.22 24.90
N THR A 33 -13.07 2.46 25.77
CA THR A 33 -13.46 2.31 27.18
C THR A 33 -13.39 3.65 27.91
N ALA A 34 -12.32 4.42 27.70
CA ALA A 34 -12.17 5.76 28.26
C ALA A 34 -13.29 6.71 27.78
N LYS A 35 -13.69 6.62 26.50
CA LYS A 35 -14.77 7.43 25.93
C LYS A 35 -16.14 7.08 26.51
N ALA A 36 -16.44 5.80 26.77
CA ALA A 36 -17.66 5.41 27.46
C ALA A 36 -17.69 5.91 28.91
N ALA A 37 -16.55 5.85 29.62
CA ALA A 37 -16.41 6.40 30.96
C ALA A 37 -16.59 7.93 30.97
N GLU A 38 -16.02 8.63 30.00
CA GLU A 38 -16.18 10.08 29.82
C GLU A 38 -17.65 10.46 29.58
N ALA A 39 -18.40 9.69 28.79
CA ALA A 39 -19.82 9.93 28.58
C ALA A 39 -20.62 9.85 29.91
N LYS A 40 -20.28 8.87 30.76
CA LYS A 40 -20.89 8.72 32.09
C LYS A 40 -20.63 9.94 32.99
N THR A 41 -19.40 10.45 33.03
CA THR A 41 -19.07 11.64 33.86
C THR A 41 -19.73 12.91 33.35
N ARG A 42 -20.07 12.96 32.05
CA ARG A 42 -20.81 14.06 31.41
C ARG A 42 -22.34 13.95 31.53
N GLY A 43 -22.85 12.97 32.27
CA GLY A 43 -24.28 12.87 32.59
C GLY A 43 -25.03 11.76 31.83
N LEU A 44 -24.34 10.87 31.12
CA LEU A 44 -24.98 9.69 30.56
C LEU A 44 -25.41 8.73 31.69
N VAL A 45 -26.66 8.28 31.65
CA VAL A 45 -27.23 7.35 32.62
C VAL A 45 -26.41 6.05 32.66
N PRO A 46 -26.14 5.45 33.83
CA PRO A 46 -25.27 4.27 33.93
C PRO A 46 -25.65 3.11 33.01
N ALA A 47 -26.96 2.82 32.85
CA ALA A 47 -27.43 1.77 31.95
C ALA A 47 -27.10 2.06 30.48
N GLU A 48 -27.25 3.31 30.04
CA GLU A 48 -26.90 3.72 28.68
C GLU A 48 -25.38 3.80 28.47
N ALA A 49 -24.60 4.14 29.51
CA ALA A 49 -23.14 4.11 29.46
C ALA A 49 -22.62 2.67 29.30
N MET A 50 -23.24 1.69 29.97
CA MET A 50 -22.94 0.27 29.76
C MET A 50 -23.30 -0.16 28.34
N ARG A 51 -24.49 0.22 27.86
CA ARG A 51 -24.92 -0.07 26.49
C ARG A 51 -23.97 0.52 25.44
N LEU A 52 -23.47 1.74 25.67
CA LEU A 52 -22.49 2.40 24.81
C LEU A 52 -21.16 1.63 24.82
N HIS A 53 -20.65 1.27 25.99
CA HIS A 53 -19.45 0.46 26.13
C HIS A 53 -19.56 -0.85 25.33
N ASP A 54 -20.67 -1.58 25.49
CA ASP A 54 -20.87 -2.87 24.82
C ASP A 54 -20.98 -2.70 23.30
N LEU A 55 -21.63 -1.62 22.84
CA LEU A 55 -21.71 -1.30 21.41
C LEU A 55 -20.32 -1.00 20.81
N LEU A 56 -19.51 -0.22 21.51
CA LEU A 56 -18.15 0.10 21.09
C LEU A 56 -17.24 -1.13 21.08
N ALA A 57 -17.33 -1.98 22.12
CA ALA A 57 -16.58 -3.23 22.20
C ALA A 57 -16.98 -4.21 21.08
N LYS A 58 -18.27 -4.27 20.73
CA LYS A 58 -18.79 -5.11 19.63
C LYS A 58 -18.26 -4.69 18.25
N HIS A 59 -17.97 -3.40 18.06
CA HIS A 59 -17.54 -2.82 16.78
C HIS A 59 -16.12 -2.26 16.84
N ILE A 60 -15.28 -2.85 17.69
CA ILE A 60 -13.90 -2.43 17.90
C ILE A 60 -13.07 -2.47 16.61
N ASP A 61 -13.40 -3.37 15.70
CA ASP A 61 -12.77 -3.54 14.39
C ASP A 61 -13.05 -2.41 13.39
N VAL A 62 -14.05 -1.56 13.66
CA VAL A 62 -14.39 -0.40 12.80
C VAL A 62 -13.49 0.80 13.08
N PHE A 63 -12.89 0.87 14.28
CA PHE A 63 -12.09 2.02 14.72
C PHE A 63 -10.60 1.78 14.47
N ARG A 64 -9.90 2.86 14.09
CA ARG A 64 -8.46 2.86 13.85
C ARG A 64 -7.83 4.07 14.52
N GLU A 65 -6.70 3.86 15.16
CA GLU A 65 -5.86 4.94 15.71
C GLU A 65 -4.85 5.43 14.67
N ASP A 66 -4.21 4.48 13.99
CA ASP A 66 -3.22 4.71 12.92
C ASP A 66 -3.68 4.15 11.57
N LEU A 67 -2.87 4.35 10.53
CA LEU A 67 -3.09 3.68 9.24
C LEU A 67 -3.19 2.16 9.47
N GLY A 68 -4.36 1.63 9.10
CA GLY A 68 -4.68 0.22 9.27
C GLY A 68 -4.13 -0.62 8.12
N ASP A 69 -3.61 -1.79 8.48
CA ASP A 69 -3.37 -2.93 7.59
C ASP A 69 -4.68 -3.72 7.46
N ASP A 70 -5.74 -3.01 7.05
CA ASP A 70 -7.03 -3.64 6.80
C ASP A 70 -6.93 -4.40 5.47
N PRO A 71 -7.35 -5.68 5.44
CA PRO A 71 -7.28 -6.44 4.21
C PRO A 71 -8.15 -5.77 3.14
N PRO A 72 -7.71 -5.81 1.87
CA PRO A 72 -8.50 -5.26 0.78
C PRO A 72 -9.88 -5.92 0.75
N VAL A 73 -10.88 -5.13 0.35
CA VAL A 73 -12.22 -5.65 0.11
C VAL A 73 -12.14 -6.78 -0.92
N LYS A 74 -12.96 -7.82 -0.76
CA LYS A 74 -13.03 -9.00 -1.64
C LYS A 74 -13.63 -8.64 -3.02
N VAL A 75 -12.91 -7.84 -3.77
CA VAL A 75 -13.22 -7.43 -5.13
C VAL A 75 -12.00 -7.67 -6.02
N GLU A 76 -12.25 -7.89 -7.31
CA GLU A 76 -11.18 -8.03 -8.29
C GLU A 76 -10.28 -6.78 -8.30
N PRO A 77 -8.94 -6.95 -8.39
CA PRO A 77 -8.01 -5.83 -8.46
C PRO A 77 -8.32 -4.88 -9.61
N LEU A 78 -8.19 -3.58 -9.34
CA LEU A 78 -8.43 -2.53 -10.33
C LEU A 78 -7.42 -2.61 -11.48
N LYS A 79 -7.91 -2.81 -12.71
CA LYS A 79 -7.09 -2.77 -13.94
C LYS A 79 -7.14 -1.39 -14.58
N VAL A 80 -6.03 -0.67 -14.54
CA VAL A 80 -5.92 0.69 -15.10
C VAL A 80 -5.44 0.64 -16.56
N ARG A 81 -6.09 1.40 -17.46
CA ARG A 81 -5.69 1.56 -18.87
C ARG A 81 -4.90 2.86 -19.04
N ILE A 82 -3.68 2.77 -19.57
CA ILE A 82 -2.83 3.93 -19.85
C ILE A 82 -3.06 4.40 -21.29
N LYS A 83 -3.15 5.72 -21.50
CA LYS A 83 -3.28 6.30 -22.84
C LYS A 83 -1.95 6.16 -23.60
N PRO A 84 -1.95 5.84 -24.92
CA PRO A 84 -0.71 5.57 -25.67
C PRO A 84 0.31 6.71 -25.69
N SER A 85 -0.13 7.97 -25.56
CA SER A 85 0.74 9.16 -25.59
C SER A 85 1.16 9.65 -24.20
N SER A 86 0.94 8.85 -23.15
CA SER A 86 1.27 9.23 -21.78
C SER A 86 2.77 9.07 -21.52
N THR A 87 3.37 10.09 -20.90
CA THR A 87 4.78 10.09 -20.48
C THR A 87 4.89 10.21 -18.97
N SER A 88 5.93 9.62 -18.38
CA SER A 88 6.24 9.81 -16.95
C SER A 88 6.65 11.26 -16.66
N CYS A 89 6.22 11.82 -15.53
CA CYS A 89 6.79 13.07 -15.02
C CYS A 89 8.17 12.84 -14.38
N GLY A 90 9.01 13.88 -14.36
CA GLY A 90 10.28 13.88 -13.64
C GLY A 90 10.08 14.02 -12.11
N MET A 91 11.10 13.63 -11.34
CA MET A 91 11.09 13.72 -9.88
C MET A 91 11.08 15.19 -9.43
N ARG A 92 10.17 15.55 -8.54
CA ARG A 92 10.12 16.88 -7.93
C ARG A 92 11.13 17.01 -6.79
N ARG A 93 11.71 18.20 -6.64
CA ARG A 93 12.56 18.52 -5.47
C ARG A 93 11.67 19.14 -4.39
N TYR A 94 11.82 18.65 -3.16
CA TYR A 94 11.08 19.13 -1.99
C TYR A 94 12.03 19.70 -0.94
N PRO A 95 11.59 20.68 -0.12
CA PRO A 95 12.36 21.15 1.02
C PRO A 95 12.68 20.03 2.03
N PRO A 96 13.77 20.13 2.80
CA PRO A 96 14.22 19.04 3.70
C PRO A 96 13.14 18.52 4.66
N LEU A 97 12.40 19.42 5.34
CA LEU A 97 11.33 19.05 6.27
C LEU A 97 10.22 18.22 5.60
N HIS A 98 9.90 18.50 4.34
CA HIS A 98 8.89 17.75 3.60
C HIS A 98 9.40 16.35 3.26
N VAL A 99 10.69 16.23 2.92
CA VAL A 99 11.32 14.94 2.65
C VAL A 99 11.33 14.06 3.90
N GLU A 100 11.61 14.64 5.08
CA GLU A 100 11.56 13.91 6.36
C GLU A 100 10.16 13.37 6.65
N TYR A 101 9.13 14.22 6.51
CA TYR A 101 7.74 13.78 6.65
C TYR A 101 7.37 12.69 5.65
N MET A 102 7.70 12.87 4.37
CA MET A 102 7.39 11.85 3.35
C MET A 102 8.10 10.53 3.65
N ARG A 103 9.33 10.55 4.15
CA ARG A 103 10.05 9.33 4.54
C ARG A 103 9.37 8.60 5.69
N SER A 104 8.97 9.31 6.74
CA SER A 104 8.28 8.67 7.87
C SER A 104 6.91 8.12 7.43
N HIS A 105 6.19 8.86 6.59
CA HIS A 105 4.89 8.42 6.08
C HIS A 105 5.01 7.22 5.14
N MET A 106 6.00 7.19 4.23
CA MET A 106 6.25 6.03 3.37
C MET A 106 6.65 4.79 4.20
N ALA A 107 7.44 4.96 5.26
CA ALA A 107 7.78 3.85 6.16
C ALA A 107 6.53 3.27 6.85
N ALA A 108 5.58 4.12 7.24
CA ALA A 108 4.30 3.67 7.80
C ALA A 108 3.44 2.91 6.77
N LEU A 109 3.42 3.36 5.51
CA LEU A 109 2.71 2.65 4.43
C LEU A 109 3.36 1.30 4.09
N GLU A 110 4.69 1.23 4.06
CA GLU A 110 5.44 0.00 3.84
C GLU A 110 5.18 -0.99 4.98
N ALA A 111 5.16 -0.52 6.23
CA ALA A 111 4.92 -1.36 7.41
C ALA A 111 3.49 -1.91 7.51
N ASN A 112 2.52 -1.30 6.81
CA ASN A 112 1.13 -1.75 6.73
C ASN A 112 0.79 -2.36 5.36
N ASP A 113 1.80 -2.79 4.60
CA ASP A 113 1.64 -3.49 3.32
C ASP A 113 0.80 -2.74 2.25
N MET A 114 0.67 -1.41 2.40
CA MET A 114 -0.08 -0.55 1.47
C MET A 114 0.74 -0.15 0.25
N VAL A 115 2.07 -0.15 0.39
CA VAL A 115 3.01 0.10 -0.70
C VAL A 115 4.12 -0.92 -0.66
N TYR A 116 4.65 -1.27 -1.83
CA TYR A 116 5.78 -2.17 -1.95
C TYR A 116 6.85 -1.55 -2.84
N ARG A 117 8.11 -1.90 -2.58
CA ARG A 117 9.21 -1.51 -3.45
C ARG A 117 9.20 -2.37 -4.70
N TYR A 118 8.92 -1.75 -5.85
CA TYR A 118 9.05 -2.43 -7.12
C TYR A 118 10.54 -2.64 -7.44
N VAL A 119 10.96 -3.91 -7.47
CA VAL A 119 12.33 -4.33 -7.82
C VAL A 119 12.45 -4.86 -9.26
N GLY A 120 11.38 -4.77 -10.04
CA GLY A 120 11.39 -5.15 -11.45
C GLY A 120 12.08 -4.10 -12.33
N ARG A 121 12.46 -4.49 -13.55
CA ARG A 121 13.01 -3.56 -14.55
C ARG A 121 11.99 -2.48 -14.88
N SER A 122 12.41 -1.22 -14.89
CA SER A 122 11.56 -0.11 -15.31
C SER A 122 11.12 -0.34 -16.76
N PRO A 123 9.90 0.05 -17.15
CA PRO A 123 9.48 0.06 -18.56
C PRO A 123 10.48 0.82 -19.47
N LYS A 124 11.22 1.81 -18.92
CA LYS A 124 12.29 2.52 -19.63
C LYS A 124 13.48 1.62 -19.94
N ASP A 125 13.91 0.81 -18.99
CA ASP A 125 15.07 -0.09 -19.13
C ASP A 125 14.80 -1.16 -20.20
N ARG A 126 13.56 -1.66 -20.29
CA ARG A 126 13.14 -2.58 -21.36
C ARG A 126 13.16 -1.94 -22.74
N ALA A 127 12.73 -0.68 -22.85
CA ALA A 127 12.69 0.03 -24.13
C ALA A 127 14.11 0.33 -24.65
N GLU A 128 15.02 0.72 -23.76
CA GLU A 128 16.43 0.93 -24.11
C GLU A 128 17.13 -0.36 -24.51
N GLU A 129 16.86 -1.48 -23.84
CA GLU A 129 17.46 -2.77 -24.18
C GLU A 129 16.93 -3.32 -25.51
N GLY A 130 15.63 -3.17 -25.79
CA GLY A 130 15.05 -3.52 -27.10
C GLY A 130 15.64 -2.70 -28.24
N SER A 131 15.88 -1.41 -28.01
CA SER A 131 16.55 -0.52 -28.98
C SER A 131 18.02 -0.90 -29.20
N ARG A 132 18.75 -1.29 -28.14
CA ARG A 132 20.14 -1.77 -28.27
C ARG A 132 20.25 -3.13 -28.98
N ARG A 133 19.30 -4.04 -28.78
CA ARG A 133 19.25 -5.34 -29.48
C ARG A 133 18.96 -5.17 -30.96
N LEU A 134 17.99 -4.34 -31.33
CA LEU A 134 17.71 -4.00 -32.72
C LEU A 134 18.95 -3.37 -33.42
N ALA A 135 19.62 -2.43 -32.76
CA ALA A 135 20.84 -1.82 -33.30
C ALA A 135 22.01 -2.80 -33.43
N HIS A 136 22.07 -3.84 -32.60
CA HIS A 136 23.07 -4.89 -32.69
C HIS A 136 22.78 -5.85 -33.85
N ASP A 137 21.52 -6.24 -34.03
CA ASP A 137 21.09 -7.11 -35.12
C ASP A 137 21.24 -6.41 -36.49
N ASP A 138 20.93 -5.12 -36.59
CA ASP A 138 21.14 -4.31 -37.80
C ASP A 138 22.64 -4.24 -38.18
N ARG A 139 23.54 -4.11 -37.19
CA ARG A 139 25.00 -4.14 -37.43
C ARG A 139 25.46 -5.51 -37.93
N GLN A 140 25.01 -6.59 -37.29
CA GLN A 140 25.39 -7.93 -37.71
C GLN A 140 24.87 -8.27 -39.12
N GLN A 141 23.68 -7.77 -39.47
CA GLN A 141 23.10 -7.98 -40.79
C GLN A 141 23.79 -7.13 -41.86
N ALA A 142 24.31 -5.94 -41.52
CA ALA A 142 25.15 -5.13 -42.40
C ALA A 142 26.52 -5.78 -42.65
N ASP A 143 27.17 -6.31 -41.62
CA ASP A 143 28.49 -6.96 -41.73
C ASP A 143 28.42 -8.24 -42.58
N GLN A 144 27.32 -9.00 -42.48
CA GLN A 144 27.06 -10.18 -43.32
C GLN A 144 26.88 -9.84 -44.81
N ARG A 145 26.42 -8.63 -45.16
CA ARG A 145 26.25 -8.19 -46.55
C ARG A 145 27.55 -7.69 -47.20
N LEU A 146 28.57 -7.38 -46.41
CA LEU A 146 29.88 -6.92 -46.89
C LEU A 146 30.86 -8.08 -47.16
N HIS A 147 30.54 -9.28 -46.67
CA HIS A 147 31.41 -10.45 -46.73
C HIS A 147 30.81 -11.66 -47.49
N GLY A 148 29.70 -11.45 -48.21
CA GLY A 148 29.09 -12.42 -49.13
C GLY A 148 29.01 -11.84 -50.54
#